data_AF-A0A924C7M6-F1
#
_entry.id   AF-A0A924C7M6-F1
#
_cell.length_a   1.000
_cell.length_b   1.000
_cell.length_c   1.000
_cell.angle_alpha   90.00
_cell.angle_beta   90.00
_cell.angle_gamma   90.00
#
_symmetry.space_group_name_H-M   'P 1'
#
loop_
_entity.id
_entity.type
_entity.pdbx_description
1 polymer ?
#
loop_
_entity_poly.entity_id
_entity_poly.type
_entity_poly.pdbx_seq_one_letter_code
_entity_poly.pdbx_strand_id
1 'polypeptide(L)'
;RSENIAWDTTAKRWKLTNVQQRTFAGDKELLRHSDALLVNYNFKPLDLRRDEYLKDRLPTPELDHMIKMEKIRGSEGISSLLVERYNRDAIPVSVIILTIIGVSLASRKVRGGSGFHLAVGVILSVLYILFGRFSLVFATKGNFTPFLAAWVPNIVFGFIAYYLYRRAAR
;
A
#
# COMPACT_ATOMS: atom_id res chain seq x y z
N ARG A 1 6.09 33.60 2.42
CA ARG A 1 7.02 33.14 1.37
C ARG A 1 8.42 33.10 1.97
N SER A 2 9.25 32.13 1.61
CA SER A 2 10.67 32.07 1.97
C SER A 2 11.47 31.64 0.75
N GLU A 3 12.76 31.94 0.72
CA GLU A 3 13.66 31.51 -0.36
C GLU A 3 14.17 30.09 -0.15
N ASN A 4 14.45 29.71 1.10
CA ASN A 4 14.85 28.36 1.45
C ASN A 4 14.14 27.90 2.74
N ILE A 5 13.98 26.59 2.86
CA ILE A 5 13.44 25.91 4.04
C ILE A 5 14.33 24.69 4.33
N ALA A 6 14.91 24.66 5.52
CA ALA A 6 15.81 23.59 5.97
C ALA A 6 15.34 23.05 7.32
N TRP A 7 15.55 21.76 7.57
CA TRP A 7 15.26 21.16 8.86
C TRP A 7 16.44 21.30 9.81
N ASP A 8 16.20 21.94 10.95
CA ASP A 8 17.19 22.05 12.02
C ASP A 8 17.08 20.81 12.93
N THR A 9 18.08 19.92 12.85
CA THR A 9 18.13 18.67 13.62
C THR A 9 18.30 18.90 15.12
N THR A 10 18.94 20.00 15.53
CA THR A 10 19.18 20.35 16.93
C THR A 10 17.91 20.91 17.56
N ALA A 11 17.26 21.86 16.87
CA ALA A 11 16.04 22.48 17.36
C ALA A 11 14.77 21.65 17.09
N LYS A 12 14.86 20.62 16.24
CA LYS A 12 13.72 19.82 15.73
C LYS A 12 12.60 20.70 15.16
N ARG A 13 12.97 21.76 14.43
CA ARG A 13 12.06 22.75 13.82
C ARG A 13 12.50 23.09 12.41
N TRP A 14 11.58 23.63 11.62
CA TRP A 14 11.89 24.14 10.29
C TRP A 14 12.49 25.53 10.38
N LYS A 15 13.66 25.72 9.78
CA LYS A 15 14.32 27.02 9.62
C LYS A 15 14.06 27.55 8.21
N LEU A 16 13.34 28.65 8.12
CA LEU A 16 13.10 29.35 6.87
C LEU A 16 14.07 30.54 6.78
N THR A 17 14.63 30.79 5.61
CA THR A 17 15.50 31.95 5.35
C THR A 17 14.85 32.94 4.39
N ASN A 18 15.15 34.23 4.58
CA ASN A 18 14.59 35.34 3.80
C ASN A 18 13.06 35.27 3.73
N VAL A 19 12.44 35.33 4.91
CA VAL A 19 11.00 35.15 5.07
C VAL A 19 10.28 36.47 4.84
N GLN A 20 9.26 36.44 3.99
CA GLN A 20 8.27 37.49 3.84
C GLN A 20 6.93 36.97 4.37
N GLN A 21 6.49 37.51 5.51
CA GLN A 21 5.22 37.19 6.14
C GLN A 21 4.22 38.32 5.83
N ARG A 22 3.07 37.96 5.27
CA ARG A 22 1.95 38.88 4.99
C ARG A 22 0.81 38.50 5.91
N THR A 23 0.35 39.45 6.71
CA THR A 23 -0.82 39.28 7.58
C THR A 23 -1.90 40.24 7.13
N PHE A 24 -3.08 39.71 6.84
CA PHE A 24 -4.24 40.49 6.43
C PHE A 24 -5.14 40.71 7.65
N ALA A 25 -5.38 41.97 8.02
CA ALA A 25 -6.27 42.36 9.10
C ALA A 25 -7.33 43.31 8.53
N GLY A 26 -8.41 42.74 7.98
CA GLY A 26 -9.38 43.49 7.16
C GLY A 26 -8.70 44.05 5.90
N ASP A 27 -8.81 45.36 5.70
CA ASP A 27 -8.25 46.07 4.53
C ASP A 27 -6.76 46.44 4.68
N LYS A 28 -6.12 46.09 5.80
CA LYS A 28 -4.71 46.39 6.04
C LYS A 28 -3.84 45.14 5.82
N GLU A 29 -2.85 45.28 4.93
CA GLU A 29 -1.78 44.30 4.75
C GLU A 29 -0.54 44.71 5.56
N LEU A 30 -0.11 43.84 6.46
CA LEU A 30 1.16 43.99 7.19
C LEU A 30 2.19 43.04 6.59
N LEU A 31 3.21 43.61 5.94
CA LEU A 31 4.36 42.88 5.43
C LEU A 31 5.51 42.94 6.44
N ARG A 32 5.96 41.79 6.92
CA ARG A 32 7.17 41.67 7.75
C ARG A 32 8.23 40.88 7.01
N HIS A 33 9.44 41.40 7.01
CA HIS A 33 10.63 40.69 6.54
C HIS A 33 11.45 40.19 7.72
N SER A 34 12.01 38.98 7.61
CA SER A 34 12.88 38.40 8.63
C SER A 34 13.92 37.52 7.97
N ASP A 35 15.18 37.67 8.38
CA ASP A 35 16.31 36.93 7.80
C ASP A 35 16.21 35.43 8.06
N ALA A 36 15.79 35.05 9.27
CA ALA A 36 15.56 33.67 9.67
C ALA A 36 14.32 33.55 10.56
N LEU A 37 13.52 32.51 10.33
CA LEU A 37 12.36 32.18 11.16
C LEU A 37 12.35 30.68 11.47
N LEU A 38 12.22 30.33 12.75
CA LEU A 38 12.00 28.95 13.18
C LEU A 38 10.50 28.69 13.33
N VAL A 39 9.98 27.76 12.54
CA VAL A 39 8.56 27.37 12.52
C VAL A 39 8.42 25.92 12.94
N ASN A 40 7.42 25.64 13.78
CA ASN A 40 7.03 24.29 14.15
C ASN A 40 5.87 23.82 13.26
N TYR A 41 6.19 23.21 12.12
CA TYR A 41 5.18 22.54 11.30
C TYR A 41 4.95 21.11 11.78
N ASN A 42 3.74 20.59 11.57
CA ASN A 42 3.35 19.23 11.97
C ASN A 42 3.92 18.12 11.06
N PHE A 43 4.76 18.46 10.07
CA PHE A 43 5.38 17.50 9.15
C PHE A 43 6.91 17.50 9.33
N LYS A 44 7.52 16.33 9.11
CA LYS A 44 8.97 16.09 9.17
C LYS A 44 9.57 15.98 7.76
N PRO A 45 10.90 16.11 7.58
CA PRO A 45 11.55 15.91 6.28
C PRO A 45 11.25 14.55 5.64
N LEU A 46 11.11 13.50 6.46
CA LEU A 46 10.76 12.16 6.00
C LEU A 46 9.39 12.13 5.32
N ASP A 47 8.44 12.96 5.77
CA ASP A 47 7.10 13.04 5.20
C ASP A 47 7.09 13.69 3.82
N LEU A 48 8.15 14.42 3.44
CA LEU A 48 8.30 15.06 2.14
C LEU A 48 9.00 14.16 1.11
N ARG A 49 9.63 13.05 1.55
CA ARG A 49 10.18 12.05 0.62
C ARG A 49 9.03 11.29 -0.03
N ARG A 50 8.85 11.49 -1.34
CA ARG A 50 8.04 10.59 -2.17
C ARG A 50 8.81 9.29 -2.37
N ASP A 51 8.60 8.34 -1.48
CA ASP A 51 9.05 6.96 -1.66
C ASP A 51 7.83 6.07 -1.84
N GLU A 52 7.54 5.73 -3.10
CA GLU A 52 6.36 4.95 -3.50
C GLU A 52 6.36 3.53 -2.88
N TYR A 53 7.55 3.02 -2.56
CA TYR A 53 7.76 1.70 -1.95
C TYR A 53 7.83 1.74 -0.42
N LEU A 54 7.73 2.93 0.20
CA LEU A 54 7.79 3.05 1.66
C LEU A 54 6.69 2.21 2.32
N LYS A 55 5.48 2.24 1.76
CA LYS A 55 4.32 1.47 2.24
C LYS A 55 4.60 -0.05 2.34
N ASP A 56 5.40 -0.60 1.43
CA ASP A 56 5.72 -2.03 1.37
C ASP A 56 6.74 -2.43 2.45
N ARG A 57 7.52 -1.46 2.95
CA ARG A 57 8.60 -1.67 3.93
C ARG A 57 8.20 -1.34 5.37
N LEU A 58 7.12 -0.60 5.56
CA LEU A 58 6.67 -0.17 6.88
C LEU A 58 6.07 -1.34 7.68
N PRO A 59 6.37 -1.47 8.98
CA PRO A 59 5.62 -2.35 9.86
C PRO A 59 4.17 -1.86 9.98
N THR A 60 3.26 -2.77 10.32
CA THR A 60 1.80 -2.50 10.29
C THR A 60 1.36 -1.29 11.13
N PRO A 61 1.90 -1.08 12.35
CA PRO A 61 1.53 0.10 13.13
C PRO A 61 1.94 1.43 12.47
N GLU A 62 3.09 1.46 11.80
CA GLU A 62 3.58 2.65 11.11
C GLU A 62 2.78 2.91 9.83
N LEU A 63 2.42 1.84 9.10
CA LEU A 63 1.52 1.94 7.95
C LEU A 63 0.15 2.51 8.35
N ASP A 64 -0.42 2.04 9.46
CA ASP A 64 -1.71 2.54 9.97
C ASP A 64 -1.63 4.02 10.38
N HIS A 65 -0.52 4.43 10.99
CA HIS A 65 -0.27 5.85 11.28
C HIS A 65 -0.17 6.69 10.00
N MET A 66 0.55 6.20 8.99
CA MET A 66 0.69 6.88 7.70
C MET A 66 -0.67 7.01 7.01
N ILE A 67 -1.50 5.96 7.00
CA ILE A 67 -2.87 5.99 6.45
C ILE A 67 -3.70 7.07 7.16
N LYS A 68 -3.62 7.18 8.49
CA LYS A 68 -4.34 8.21 9.25
C LYS A 68 -3.91 9.62 8.88
N MET A 69 -2.60 9.86 8.71
CA MET A 69 -2.06 11.15 8.28
C MET A 69 -2.47 11.50 6.85
N GLU A 70 -2.36 10.56 5.92
CA GLU A 70 -2.75 10.77 4.52
C GLU A 70 -4.26 10.99 4.38
N LYS A 71 -5.09 10.34 5.20
CA LYS A 71 -6.54 10.57 5.26
C LYS A 71 -6.91 11.98 5.72
N ILE A 72 -6.16 12.55 6.67
CA ILE A 72 -6.35 13.94 7.11
C ILE A 72 -5.90 14.92 6.02
N ARG A 73 -4.84 14.58 5.27
CA ARG A 73 -4.32 15.39 4.16
C ARG A 73 -5.21 15.38 2.92
N GLY A 74 -6.14 14.42 2.81
CA GLY A 74 -7.00 14.27 1.62
C GLY A 74 -6.23 13.82 0.37
N SER A 75 -5.16 13.05 0.55
CA SER A 75 -4.27 12.60 -0.52
C SER A 75 -4.93 11.57 -1.44
N GLU A 76 -4.72 11.66 -2.76
CA GLU A 76 -5.28 10.69 -3.72
C GLU A 76 -4.66 9.28 -3.59
N GLY A 77 -3.47 9.17 -2.97
CA GLY A 77 -2.73 7.91 -2.85
C GLY A 77 -3.24 6.93 -1.78
N ILE A 78 -4.25 7.32 -0.99
CA ILE A 78 -4.76 6.56 0.17
C ILE A 78 -5.20 5.14 -0.21
N SER A 79 -5.83 4.97 -1.38
CA SER A 79 -6.31 3.65 -1.83
C SER A 79 -5.20 2.62 -1.87
N SER A 80 -4.01 3.00 -2.34
CA SER A 80 -2.87 2.07 -2.43
C SER A 80 -2.34 1.63 -1.06
N LEU A 81 -2.33 2.55 -0.08
CA LEU A 81 -1.94 2.25 1.30
C LEU A 81 -2.97 1.33 1.98
N LEU A 82 -4.26 1.57 1.74
CA LEU A 82 -5.34 0.73 2.26
C LEU A 82 -5.30 -0.68 1.65
N VAL A 83 -5.06 -0.82 0.34
CA VAL A 83 -4.89 -2.15 -0.28
C VAL A 83 -3.75 -2.92 0.38
N GLU A 84 -2.60 -2.27 0.59
CA GLU A 84 -1.47 -2.90 1.25
C GLU A 84 -1.81 -3.34 2.68
N ARG A 85 -2.54 -2.51 3.43
CA ARG A 85 -3.00 -2.87 4.77
C ARG A 85 -3.90 -4.11 4.78
N TYR A 86 -4.87 -4.18 3.87
CA TYR A 86 -5.77 -5.32 3.75
C TYR A 86 -5.08 -6.56 3.17
N ASN A 87 -4.08 -6.39 2.30
CA ASN A 87 -3.26 -7.49 1.81
C ASN A 87 -2.56 -8.23 2.95
N ARG A 88 -2.13 -7.53 4.00
CA ARG A 88 -1.50 -8.17 5.17
C ARG A 88 -2.42 -9.16 5.87
N ASP A 89 -3.72 -8.89 5.88
CA ASP A 89 -4.72 -9.80 6.44
C ASP A 89 -5.12 -10.89 5.43
N ALA A 90 -5.06 -10.58 4.13
CA ALA A 90 -5.39 -11.51 3.04
C ALA A 90 -4.27 -12.53 2.75
N ILE A 91 -3.00 -12.21 3.01
CA ILE A 91 -1.84 -13.08 2.75
C ILE A 91 -1.93 -14.40 3.54
N PRO A 92 -2.21 -14.43 4.86
CA PRO A 92 -2.39 -15.68 5.58
C PRO A 92 -3.46 -16.60 4.95
N VAL A 93 -4.57 -16.01 4.48
CA VAL A 93 -5.66 -16.74 3.81
C VAL A 93 -5.20 -17.30 2.47
N SER A 94 -4.42 -16.54 1.71
CA SER A 94 -3.91 -16.99 0.41
C SER A 94 -2.98 -18.19 0.52
N VAL A 95 -2.14 -18.23 1.56
CA VAL A 95 -1.26 -19.38 1.85
C VAL A 95 -2.08 -20.65 2.07
N ILE A 96 -3.19 -20.57 2.80
CA ILE A 96 -4.08 -21.73 3.03
C ILE A 96 -4.70 -22.19 1.70
N ILE A 97 -5.22 -21.25 0.89
CA ILE A 97 -5.83 -21.55 -0.41
C ILE A 97 -4.83 -22.22 -1.36
N LEU A 98 -3.64 -21.64 -1.51
CA LEU A 98 -2.58 -22.17 -2.37
C LEU A 98 -2.08 -23.54 -1.89
N THR A 99 -2.03 -23.75 -0.57
CA THR A 99 -1.68 -25.05 0.02
C THR A 99 -2.72 -26.12 -0.34
N ILE A 100 -4.02 -25.80 -0.22
CA ILE A 100 -5.10 -26.73 -0.61
C ILE A 100 -5.01 -27.07 -2.11
N ILE A 101 -4.73 -26.08 -2.96
CA ILE A 101 -4.50 -26.30 -4.39
C ILE A 101 -3.32 -27.25 -4.61
N GLY A 102 -2.18 -26.98 -3.98
CA GLY A 102 -0.97 -27.80 -4.11
C GLY A 102 -1.19 -29.25 -3.68
N VAL A 103 -1.81 -29.46 -2.52
CA VAL A 103 -2.15 -30.81 -2.00
C VAL A 103 -3.14 -31.51 -2.93
N SER A 104 -4.17 -30.81 -3.41
CA SER A 104 -5.17 -31.39 -4.32
C SER A 104 -4.53 -31.83 -5.64
N LEU A 105 -3.60 -31.04 -6.18
CA LEU A 105 -2.85 -31.43 -7.38
C LEU A 105 -1.91 -32.61 -7.12
N ALA A 106 -1.13 -32.57 -6.04
CA ALA A 106 -0.14 -33.60 -5.73
C ALA A 106 -0.75 -34.96 -5.37
N SER A 107 -1.94 -34.97 -4.76
CA SER A 107 -2.64 -36.20 -4.36
C SER A 107 -3.09 -37.06 -5.54
N ARG A 108 -3.21 -36.50 -6.75
CA ARG A 108 -3.74 -37.21 -7.91
C ARG A 108 -2.64 -37.97 -8.64
N LYS A 109 -2.75 -39.29 -8.67
CA LYS A 109 -1.80 -40.15 -9.40
C LYS A 109 -2.06 -40.04 -10.91
N VAL A 110 -1.15 -39.41 -11.66
CA VAL A 110 -1.28 -39.26 -13.12
C VAL A 110 -0.28 -40.15 -13.85
N ARG A 111 -0.80 -40.92 -14.82
CA ARG A 111 -0.01 -41.69 -15.80
C ARG A 111 0.66 -40.71 -16.76
N GLY A 112 1.83 -40.19 -16.40
CA GLY A 112 2.55 -39.18 -17.19
C GLY A 112 3.74 -38.51 -16.50
N GLY A 113 4.00 -38.82 -15.22
CA GLY A 113 5.10 -38.25 -14.44
C GLY A 113 4.67 -37.06 -13.58
N SER A 114 5.43 -36.78 -12.51
CA SER A 114 5.14 -35.71 -11.54
C SER A 114 5.29 -34.29 -12.11
N GLY A 115 6.00 -34.14 -13.24
CA GLY A 115 6.33 -32.84 -13.83
C GLY A 115 5.10 -32.02 -14.28
N PHE A 116 4.01 -32.68 -14.69
CA PHE A 116 2.79 -31.98 -15.09
C PHE A 116 2.15 -31.20 -13.92
N HIS A 117 2.07 -31.82 -12.74
CA HIS A 117 1.52 -31.16 -11.55
C HIS A 117 2.37 -29.98 -11.09
N LEU A 118 3.70 -30.11 -11.19
CA LEU A 118 4.62 -29.03 -10.88
C LEU A 118 4.39 -27.84 -11.82
N ALA A 119 4.31 -28.09 -13.13
CA ALA A 119 4.06 -27.03 -14.12
C ALA A 119 2.72 -26.31 -13.86
N VAL A 120 1.64 -27.06 -13.61
CA VAL A 120 0.33 -26.46 -13.30
C VAL A 120 0.37 -25.65 -12.00
N GLY A 121 1.06 -26.14 -10.96
CA GLY A 121 1.22 -25.41 -9.69
C GLY A 121 1.97 -24.08 -9.86
N VAL A 122 3.02 -24.06 -10.69
CA VAL A 122 3.75 -22.84 -11.03
C VAL A 122 2.86 -21.86 -11.80
N ILE A 123 2.14 -22.34 -12.81
CA ILE A 123 1.21 -21.50 -13.59
C ILE A 123 0.13 -20.89 -12.70
N LEU A 124 -0.47 -21.67 -11.78
CA LEU A 124 -1.45 -21.16 -10.83
C LEU A 124 -0.86 -20.12 -9.89
N SER A 125 0.37 -20.30 -9.42
CA SER A 125 1.07 -19.33 -8.58
C SER A 125 1.31 -18.00 -9.32
N VAL A 126 1.74 -18.06 -10.58
CA VAL A 126 1.94 -16.87 -11.42
C VAL A 126 0.61 -16.17 -11.67
N LEU A 127 -0.45 -16.92 -12.00
CA LEU A 127 -1.79 -16.37 -12.18
C LEU A 127 -2.31 -15.69 -10.92
N TYR A 128 -2.05 -16.25 -9.73
CA TYR A 128 -2.44 -15.64 -8.46
C TYR A 128 -1.78 -14.26 -8.28
N ILE A 129 -0.47 -14.18 -8.53
CA ILE A 129 0.27 -12.91 -8.45
C ILE A 129 -0.29 -11.89 -9.47
N LEU A 130 -0.57 -12.33 -10.70
CA LEU A 130 -1.14 -11.47 -11.74
C LEU A 130 -2.52 -10.93 -11.34
N PHE A 131 -3.41 -11.76 -10.81
CA PHE A 131 -4.71 -11.33 -10.30
C PHE A 131 -4.58 -10.30 -9.17
N GLY A 132 -3.60 -10.48 -8.27
CA GLY A 132 -3.28 -9.48 -7.24
C GLY A 132 -2.86 -8.14 -7.82
N ARG A 133 -1.98 -8.14 -8.84
CA ARG A 133 -1.55 -6.91 -9.53
C ARG A 133 -2.70 -6.21 -10.23
N PHE A 134 -3.55 -6.94 -10.94
CA PHE A 134 -4.74 -6.36 -11.57
C PHE A 134 -5.66 -5.72 -10.52
N SER A 135 -5.93 -6.42 -9.42
CA SER A 135 -6.81 -5.92 -8.35
C SER A 135 -6.27 -4.62 -7.74
N LEU A 136 -4.96 -4.50 -7.54
CA LEU A 136 -4.32 -3.26 -7.09
C LEU A 136 -4.47 -2.10 -8.09
N VAL A 137 -4.32 -2.36 -9.39
CA VAL A 137 -4.53 -1.34 -10.43
C VAL A 137 -5.98 -0.86 -10.42
N PHE A 138 -6.95 -1.78 -10.30
CA PHE A 138 -8.37 -1.42 -10.21
C PHE A 138 -8.71 -0.60 -8.96
N ALA A 139 -8.04 -0.82 -7.83
CA ALA A 139 -8.24 -0.04 -6.61
C ALA A 139 -7.65 1.37 -6.66
N THR A 140 -6.60 1.56 -7.46
CA THR A 140 -5.85 2.83 -7.55
C THR A 140 -6.31 3.70 -8.72
N LYS A 141 -6.81 3.09 -9.79
CA LYS A 141 -7.27 3.78 -11.01
C LYS A 141 -8.76 3.65 -11.26
N GLY A 142 -9.43 2.71 -10.61
CA GLY A 142 -10.87 2.50 -10.71
C GLY A 142 -11.60 2.89 -9.42
N ASN A 143 -12.92 2.85 -9.46
CA ASN A 143 -13.79 3.10 -8.31
C ASN A 143 -13.95 1.85 -7.43
N PHE A 144 -12.93 0.99 -7.37
CA PHE A 144 -12.96 -0.28 -6.69
C PHE A 144 -12.53 -0.11 -5.23
N THR A 145 -13.26 -0.71 -4.29
CA THR A 145 -12.94 -0.52 -2.87
C THR A 145 -11.60 -1.19 -2.53
N PRO A 146 -10.71 -0.54 -1.75
CA PRO A 146 -9.42 -1.10 -1.38
C PRO A 146 -9.52 -2.45 -0.65
N PHE A 147 -10.58 -2.63 0.12
CA PHE A 147 -10.88 -3.90 0.80
C PHE A 147 -11.12 -5.02 -0.21
N LEU A 148 -12.06 -4.81 -1.15
CA LEU A 148 -12.38 -5.86 -2.12
C LEU A 148 -11.18 -6.17 -3.03
N ALA A 149 -10.37 -5.16 -3.36
CA ALA A 149 -9.14 -5.33 -4.14
C ALA A 149 -8.15 -6.33 -3.52
N ALA A 150 -7.97 -6.28 -2.20
CA ALA A 150 -7.08 -7.22 -1.50
C ALA A 150 -7.66 -8.65 -1.46
N TRP A 151 -8.99 -8.78 -1.43
CA TRP A 151 -9.66 -10.07 -1.24
C TRP A 151 -10.09 -10.77 -2.53
N VAL A 152 -10.21 -10.07 -3.65
CA VAL A 152 -10.60 -10.65 -4.95
C VAL A 152 -9.73 -11.85 -5.36
N PRO A 153 -8.37 -11.78 -5.28
CA PRO A 153 -7.54 -12.92 -5.62
C PRO A 153 -7.89 -14.15 -4.76
N ASN A 154 -8.08 -13.96 -3.45
CA ASN A 154 -8.46 -15.03 -2.53
C ASN A 154 -9.84 -15.62 -2.84
N ILE A 155 -10.81 -14.79 -3.19
CA ILE A 155 -12.16 -15.26 -3.54
C ILE A 155 -12.10 -16.13 -4.79
N VAL A 156 -11.46 -15.63 -5.86
CA VAL A 156 -11.34 -16.35 -7.14
C VAL A 156 -10.58 -17.66 -6.96
N PHE A 157 -9.41 -17.63 -6.33
CA PHE A 157 -8.60 -18.83 -6.12
C PHE A 157 -9.21 -19.76 -5.06
N GLY A 158 -10.00 -19.25 -4.12
CA GLY A 158 -10.78 -20.05 -3.19
C GLY A 158 -11.82 -20.92 -3.90
N PHE A 159 -12.53 -20.36 -4.89
CA PHE A 159 -13.43 -21.16 -5.74
C PHE A 159 -12.68 -22.22 -6.54
N ILE A 160 -11.51 -21.88 -7.10
CA ILE A 160 -10.65 -22.82 -7.82
C ILE A 160 -10.16 -23.93 -6.88
N ALA A 161 -9.71 -23.59 -5.68
CA ALA A 161 -9.26 -24.53 -4.66
C ALA A 161 -10.38 -25.50 -4.26
N TYR A 162 -11.58 -24.97 -4.01
CA TYR A 162 -12.75 -25.79 -3.70
C TYR A 162 -13.11 -26.74 -4.84
N TYR A 163 -13.12 -26.25 -6.09
CA TYR A 163 -13.38 -27.06 -7.27
C TYR A 163 -12.34 -28.18 -7.44
N LEU A 164 -11.05 -27.85 -7.32
CA LEU A 164 -9.96 -28.82 -7.42
C LEU A 164 -10.02 -29.86 -6.30
N TYR A 165 -10.29 -29.43 -5.06
CA TYR A 165 -10.45 -30.32 -3.92
C TYR A 165 -11.59 -31.32 -4.13
N ARG A 166 -12.77 -30.85 -4.57
CA ARG A 166 -13.94 -31.70 -4.87
C ARG A 166 -13.67 -32.70 -5.99
N ARG A 167 -12.84 -32.34 -6.97
CA ARG A 167 -12.46 -33.20 -8.10
C ARG A 167 -11.32 -34.16 -7.76
N ALA A 168 -10.46 -33.82 -6.80
CA ALA A 168 -9.39 -34.70 -6.30
C ALA A 168 -9.92 -35.73 -5.30
N ALA A 169 -10.93 -35.37 -4.50
CA ALA A 169 -11.59 -36.28 -3.56
C ALA A 169 -12.53 -37.31 -4.23
N ARG A 170 -12.79 -37.18 -5.55
CA ARG A 170 -13.50 -38.16 -6.38
C ARG A 170 -12.52 -38.90 -7.28
#